data_AF-A0A2G2G6R1-F1
#
_entry.id   AF-A0A2G2G6R1-F1
#
_cell.length_a   1.000
_cell.length_b   1.000
_cell.length_c   1.000
_cell.angle_alpha   90.00
_cell.angle_beta   90.00
_cell.angle_gamma   90.00
#
_symmetry.space_group_name_H-M   'P 1'
#
loop_
_entity.id
_entity.type
_entity.pdbx_description
1 polymer ?
#
loop_
_entity_poly.entity_id
_entity_poly.type
_entity_poly.pdbx_seq_one_letter_code
_entity_poly.pdbx_strand_id
1 'polypeptide(L)'
;MVNPTVVFILTLFKGESTRPDMLEKFSLVIGLSAILIWYVFKESSGVVPIIIAIFADFCALIPTLRFVFTSPNEEQPLAWILFFLGFLIALFAIEHHNIESTLLPAYMAIGSFFVMFPLVRYRIKMKIPIKNWII
;
A
#
# COMPACT_ATOMS: atom_id res chain seq x y z
N MET A 1 9.24 7.14 -11.94
CA MET A 1 8.87 6.54 -10.63
C MET A 1 10.14 6.43 -9.82
N VAL A 2 10.24 7.08 -8.65
CA VAL A 2 11.39 6.86 -7.75
C VAL A 2 11.19 5.48 -7.13
N ASN A 3 12.19 4.61 -7.24
CA ASN A 3 12.08 3.26 -6.71
C ASN A 3 12.01 3.31 -5.15
N PRO A 4 11.11 2.55 -4.49
CA PRO A 4 11.05 2.48 -3.03
C PRO A 4 12.39 2.23 -2.34
N THR A 5 13.31 1.49 -2.97
CA THR A 5 14.67 1.29 -2.46
C THR A 5 15.47 2.59 -2.39
N VAL A 6 15.31 3.47 -3.38
CA VAL A 6 15.95 4.79 -3.39
C VAL A 6 15.37 5.65 -2.27
N VAL A 7 14.04 5.63 -2.09
CA VAL A 7 13.39 6.34 -0.98
C VAL A 7 13.92 5.83 0.36
N PHE A 8 13.97 4.52 0.58
CA PHE A 8 14.50 3.92 1.80
C PHE A 8 15.94 4.36 2.09
N ILE A 9 16.83 4.27 1.09
CA ILE A 9 18.23 4.70 1.22
C ILE A 9 18.29 6.19 1.57
N LEU A 10 17.54 7.03 0.86
CA LEU A 10 17.51 8.48 1.13
C LEU A 10 16.97 8.78 2.52
N THR A 11 15.95 8.06 3.00
CA THR A 11 15.42 8.22 4.36
C THR A 11 16.48 7.90 5.42
N LEU A 12 17.34 6.90 5.19
CA LEU A 12 18.44 6.59 6.11
C LEU A 12 19.50 7.71 6.21
N PHE A 13 19.74 8.45 5.12
CA PHE A 13 20.78 9.48 5.08
C PHE A 13 20.26 10.92 5.28
N LYS A 14 19.00 11.18 4.91
CA LYS A 14 18.39 12.53 4.85
C LYS A 14 16.99 12.60 5.47
N GLY A 15 16.51 11.55 6.14
CA GLY A 15 15.20 11.56 6.78
C GLY A 15 15.12 12.57 7.92
N GLU A 16 13.99 13.28 8.02
CA GLU A 16 13.73 14.27 9.08
C GLU A 16 13.64 13.63 10.47
N SER A 17 13.20 12.36 10.55
CA SER A 17 13.22 11.58 11.79
C SER A 17 14.37 10.57 11.75
N THR A 18 15.42 10.82 12.54
CA THR A 18 16.56 9.90 12.71
C THR A 18 16.20 8.61 13.46
N ARG A 19 14.98 8.49 14.01
CA ARG A 19 14.53 7.31 14.75
C ARG A 19 13.22 6.79 14.15
N PRO A 20 13.23 5.57 13.58
CA PRO A 20 12.01 4.98 13.07
C PRO A 20 11.04 4.66 14.20
N ASP A 21 9.76 4.94 13.96
CA ASP A 21 8.67 4.65 14.88
C ASP A 21 8.47 3.14 15.03
N MET A 22 7.77 2.72 16.09
CA MET A 22 7.53 1.29 16.37
C MET A 22 6.83 0.58 15.21
N LEU A 23 5.88 1.25 14.54
CA LEU A 23 5.20 0.71 13.37
C LEU A 23 6.13 0.57 12.16
N GLU A 24 7.03 1.54 11.94
CA GLU A 24 8.00 1.48 10.85
C GLU A 24 8.98 0.32 11.04
N LYS A 25 9.47 0.12 12.29
CA LYS A 25 10.30 -1.04 12.63
C LYS A 25 9.54 -2.35 12.45
N PHE A 26 8.28 -2.40 12.89
CA PHE A 26 7.44 -3.58 12.73
C PHE A 26 7.23 -3.94 11.26
N SER A 27 6.85 -2.97 10.42
CA SER A 27 6.70 -3.18 8.97
C SER A 27 8.03 -3.56 8.31
N LEU A 28 9.17 -2.99 8.74
CA LEU A 28 10.49 -3.38 8.24
C LEU A 28 10.83 -4.84 8.59
N VAL A 29 10.64 -5.25 9.85
CA VAL A 29 10.91 -6.62 10.30
C VAL A 29 10.01 -7.62 9.56
N ILE A 30 8.73 -7.30 9.40
CA ILE A 30 7.80 -8.16 8.66
C ILE A 30 8.16 -8.22 7.18
N GLY A 31 8.50 -7.09 6.55
CA GLY A 31 8.93 -7.07 5.16
C GLY A 31 10.17 -7.94 4.92
N LEU A 32 11.19 -7.83 5.78
CA LEU A 32 12.38 -8.67 5.72
C LEU A 32 12.04 -10.16 5.94
N SER A 33 11.18 -10.46 6.91
CA SER A 33 10.73 -11.82 7.19
C SER A 33 9.93 -12.40 6.01
N ALA A 34 9.08 -11.58 5.37
CA ALA A 34 8.29 -11.97 4.21
C ALA A 34 9.17 -12.28 3.00
N ILE A 35 10.26 -11.53 2.79
CA ILE A 35 11.25 -11.84 1.73
C ILE A 35 11.88 -13.21 1.97
N LEU A 36 12.26 -13.52 3.22
CA LEU A 36 12.83 -14.83 3.58
C LEU A 36 11.82 -15.96 3.36
N ILE A 37 10.58 -15.77 3.82
CA ILE A 37 9.50 -16.76 3.65
C ILE A 37 9.21 -16.94 2.16
N TRP A 38 9.06 -15.84 1.40
CA TRP A 38 8.85 -15.89 -0.04
C TRP A 38 9.98 -16.66 -0.74
N TYR A 39 11.24 -16.44 -0.38
CA TYR A 39 12.37 -17.13 -1.01
C TYR A 39 12.29 -18.66 -0.84
N VAL A 40 11.80 -19.14 0.31
CA VAL A 40 11.59 -20.57 0.57
C VAL A 40 10.41 -21.13 -0.24
N PHE A 41 9.33 -20.37 -0.36
CA PHE A 41 8.08 -20.81 -0.99
C PHE A 41 7.92 -20.41 -2.46
N LYS A 42 8.91 -19.74 -3.07
CA LYS A 42 8.84 -19.22 -4.44
C LYS A 42 8.58 -20.31 -5.50
N GLU A 43 9.00 -21.55 -5.24
CA GLU A 43 8.82 -22.70 -6.14
C GLU A 43 7.52 -23.48 -5.85
N SER A 44 6.83 -23.15 -4.75
CA SER A 44 5.54 -23.75 -4.43
C SER A 44 4.49 -23.25 -5.40
N SER A 45 3.91 -24.13 -6.20
CA SER A 45 2.72 -23.83 -6.99
C SER A 45 1.51 -23.66 -6.08
N GLY A 46 0.68 -22.65 -6.34
CA GLY A 46 -0.60 -22.43 -5.68
C GLY A 46 -0.76 -21.08 -4.98
N VAL A 47 -1.74 -21.02 -4.07
CA VAL A 47 -2.20 -19.77 -3.40
C VAL A 47 -1.25 -19.28 -2.29
N VAL A 48 -0.33 -20.12 -1.81
CA VAL A 48 0.53 -19.84 -0.64
C VAL A 48 1.42 -18.60 -0.83
N PRO A 49 2.17 -18.44 -1.94
CA PRO A 49 2.99 -17.23 -2.16
C PRO A 49 2.14 -15.95 -2.21
N ILE A 50 0.92 -16.05 -2.72
CA ILE A 50 -0.03 -14.91 -2.81
C ILE A 50 -0.47 -14.50 -1.40
N ILE A 51 -0.81 -15.46 -0.53
CA ILE A 51 -1.20 -15.16 0.85
C ILE A 51 -0.04 -14.50 1.61
N ILE A 52 1.18 -15.01 1.46
CA ILE A 52 2.37 -14.42 2.10
C ILE A 52 2.58 -12.98 1.62
N ALA A 53 2.44 -12.73 0.31
CA ALA A 53 2.57 -11.38 -0.26
C ALA A 53 1.50 -10.43 0.27
N ILE A 54 0.23 -10.87 0.31
CA ILE A 54 -0.88 -10.08 0.85
C ILE A 54 -0.68 -9.77 2.33
N PHE A 55 -0.24 -10.75 3.12
CA PHE A 55 0.02 -10.56 4.54
C PHE A 55 1.15 -9.55 4.79
N ALA A 56 2.24 -9.66 4.03
CA ALA A 56 3.35 -8.73 4.11
C ALA A 56 2.94 -7.31 3.72
N ASP A 57 2.18 -7.17 2.63
CA ASP A 57 1.65 -5.88 2.18
C ASP A 57 0.68 -5.29 3.20
N PHE A 58 -0.19 -6.12 3.80
CA PHE A 58 -1.12 -5.68 4.83
C PHE A 58 -0.39 -5.10 6.04
N CYS A 59 0.68 -5.74 6.50
CA CYS A 59 1.51 -5.20 7.58
C CYS A 59 2.25 -3.91 7.19
N ALA A 60 2.60 -3.74 5.90
CA ALA A 60 3.14 -2.50 5.38
C ALA A 60 2.08 -1.40 5.20
N LEU A 61 0.81 -1.77 5.03
CA LEU A 61 -0.32 -0.85 4.88
C LEU A 61 -0.72 -0.20 6.23
N ILE A 62 -0.49 -0.88 7.36
CA ILE A 62 -0.81 -0.37 8.70
C ILE A 62 -0.25 1.04 8.99
N PRO A 63 1.07 1.31 8.84
CA PRO A 63 1.60 2.66 9.06
C PRO A 63 0.97 3.69 8.12
N THR A 64 0.70 3.34 6.86
CA THR A 64 0.02 4.21 5.90
C THR A 64 -1.40 4.55 6.35
N LEU A 65 -2.15 3.55 6.84
CA LEU A 65 -3.49 3.77 7.38
C LEU A 65 -3.45 4.72 8.57
N ARG A 66 -2.51 4.54 9.51
CA ARG A 66 -2.33 5.49 10.62
C ARG A 66 -2.03 6.89 10.09
N PHE A 67 -1.11 7.00 9.13
CA PHE A 67 -0.67 8.27 8.56
C PHE A 67 -1.83 9.05 7.92
N VAL A 68 -2.69 8.41 7.13
CA VAL A 68 -3.83 9.10 6.51
C VAL A 68 -4.89 9.55 7.51
N PHE A 69 -4.93 8.98 8.72
CA PHE A 69 -5.81 9.48 9.79
C PHE A 69 -5.16 10.60 10.62
N THR A 70 -3.84 10.57 10.83
CA THR A 70 -3.13 11.57 11.63
C THR A 70 -2.74 12.83 10.84
N SER A 71 -2.25 12.65 9.62
CA SER A 71 -1.73 13.71 8.73
C SER A 71 -2.29 13.59 7.30
N PRO A 72 -3.62 13.60 7.09
CA PRO A 72 -4.25 13.43 5.77
C PRO A 72 -3.86 14.47 4.71
N ASN A 73 -3.25 15.59 5.13
CA ASN A 73 -2.85 16.67 4.23
C ASN A 73 -1.50 16.41 3.56
N GLU A 74 -0.67 15.53 4.11
CA GLU A 74 0.68 15.22 3.60
C GLU A 74 0.64 14.14 2.51
N GLU A 75 -0.39 13.30 2.49
CA GLU A 75 -0.55 12.24 1.49
C GLU A 75 -1.44 12.69 0.32
N GLN A 76 -1.00 12.43 -0.91
CA GLN A 76 -1.74 12.78 -2.14
C GLN A 76 -2.83 11.74 -2.46
N PRO A 77 -4.11 12.13 -2.59
CA PRO A 77 -5.24 11.22 -2.71
C PRO A 77 -5.39 10.68 -4.13
N LEU A 78 -4.91 11.40 -5.14
CA LEU A 78 -5.14 11.06 -6.54
C LEU A 78 -4.46 9.75 -6.92
N ALA A 79 -3.26 9.48 -6.41
CA ALA A 79 -2.59 8.19 -6.60
C ALA A 79 -3.45 7.03 -6.06
N TRP A 80 -3.98 7.17 -4.85
CA TRP A 80 -4.85 6.16 -4.22
C TRP A 80 -6.19 5.99 -4.92
N ILE A 81 -6.78 7.06 -5.46
CA ILE A 81 -7.98 7.00 -6.30
C ILE A 81 -7.70 6.20 -7.57
N LEU A 82 -6.59 6.51 -8.25
CA LEU A 82 -6.20 5.81 -9.48
C LEU A 82 -5.88 4.34 -9.23
N PHE A 83 -5.22 4.01 -8.12
CA PHE A 83 -5.01 2.62 -7.73
C PHE A 83 -6.33 1.89 -7.49
N PHE A 84 -7.24 2.48 -6.71
CA PHE A 84 -8.55 1.89 -6.45
C PHE A 84 -9.32 1.61 -7.75
N LEU A 85 -9.42 2.61 -8.63
CA LEU A 85 -10.09 2.46 -9.93
C LEU A 85 -9.37 1.45 -10.83
N GLY A 86 -8.05 1.47 -10.87
CA GLY A 86 -7.24 0.54 -11.65
C GLY A 86 -7.45 -0.91 -11.22
N PHE A 87 -7.43 -1.19 -9.91
CA PHE A 87 -7.66 -2.54 -9.40
C PHE A 87 -9.12 -2.98 -9.51
N LEU A 88 -10.09 -2.06 -9.43
CA LEU A 88 -11.48 -2.37 -9.77
C LEU A 88 -11.63 -2.78 -11.23
N ILE A 89 -11.06 -2.02 -12.16
CA ILE A 89 -11.09 -2.36 -13.59
C ILE A 89 -10.38 -3.71 -13.81
N ALA A 90 -9.24 -3.93 -13.16
CA ALA A 90 -8.50 -5.19 -13.25
C ALA A 90 -9.34 -6.38 -12.79
N LEU A 91 -10.13 -6.24 -11.71
CA LEU A 91 -11.04 -7.29 -11.26
C LEU A 91 -12.10 -7.64 -12.31
N PHE A 92 -12.68 -6.65 -12.99
CA PHE A 92 -13.67 -6.89 -14.05
C PHE A 92 -13.04 -7.41 -15.35
N ALA A 93 -11.75 -7.21 -15.55
CA ALA A 93 -11.01 -7.70 -16.72
C ALA A 93 -10.61 -9.18 -16.61
N ILE A 94 -10.76 -9.82 -15.45
CA ILE A 94 -10.42 -11.24 -15.28
C ILE A 94 -11.48 -12.10 -15.96
N GLU A 95 -11.10 -12.80 -17.03
CA GLU A 95 -12.00 -13.71 -17.77
C GLU A 95 -12.32 -14.99 -17.00
N HIS A 96 -11.32 -15.53 -16.28
CA HIS A 96 -11.45 -16.75 -15.48
C HIS A 96 -11.22 -16.44 -14.00
N HIS A 97 -12.31 -16.32 -13.25
CA HIS A 97 -12.25 -16.14 -11.80
C HIS A 97 -11.83 -17.42 -11.11
N ASN A 98 -10.55 -17.47 -10.74
CA ASN A 98 -10.03 -18.42 -9.76
C ASN A 98 -9.44 -17.63 -8.58
N ILE A 99 -9.18 -18.33 -7.47
CA ILE A 99 -8.69 -17.71 -6.24
C ILE A 99 -7.35 -17.01 -6.50
N GLU A 100 -6.48 -17.61 -7.30
CA GLU A 100 -5.14 -17.08 -7.58
C GLU A 100 -5.17 -15.77 -8.38
N SER A 101 -6.06 -15.65 -9.36
CA SER A 101 -6.19 -14.46 -10.21
C SER A 101 -6.93 -13.31 -9.52
N THR A 102 -7.87 -13.63 -8.62
CA THR A 102 -8.80 -12.64 -8.06
C THR A 102 -8.33 -12.11 -6.70
N LEU A 103 -7.63 -12.92 -5.90
CA LEU A 103 -7.33 -12.59 -4.50
C LEU A 103 -6.46 -11.34 -4.35
N LEU A 104 -5.37 -11.24 -5.14
CA LEU A 104 -4.46 -10.11 -5.06
C LEU A 104 -5.09 -8.80 -5.57
N PRO A 105 -5.71 -8.73 -6.76
CA PRO A 105 -6.39 -7.51 -7.21
C PRO A 105 -7.53 -7.08 -6.28
N ALA A 106 -8.28 -8.03 -5.71
CA ALA A 106 -9.33 -7.73 -4.74
C ALA A 106 -8.78 -7.10 -3.46
N TYR A 107 -7.72 -7.71 -2.90
CA TYR A 107 -7.03 -7.14 -1.76
C TYR A 107 -6.52 -5.73 -2.05
N MET A 108 -5.87 -5.52 -3.20
CA MET A 108 -5.32 -4.22 -3.59
C MET A 108 -6.41 -3.15 -3.76
N ALA A 109 -7.56 -3.50 -4.35
CA ALA A 109 -8.70 -2.61 -4.45
C ALA A 109 -9.23 -2.21 -3.06
N ILE A 110 -9.41 -3.18 -2.17
CA ILE A 110 -9.89 -2.95 -0.80
C ILE A 110 -8.89 -2.09 -0.01
N GLY A 111 -7.60 -2.42 -0.04
CA GLY A 111 -6.54 -1.65 0.63
C GLY A 111 -6.49 -0.21 0.14
N SER A 112 -6.49 -0.01 -1.18
CA SER A 112 -6.50 1.32 -1.80
C SER A 112 -7.74 2.12 -1.40
N PHE A 113 -8.91 1.49 -1.32
CA PHE A 113 -10.14 2.14 -0.85
C PHE A 113 -10.02 2.63 0.60
N PHE A 114 -9.48 1.81 1.51
CA PHE A 114 -9.32 2.19 2.92
C PHE A 114 -8.35 3.35 3.13
N VAL A 115 -7.36 3.52 2.25
CA VAL A 115 -6.46 4.68 2.29
C VAL A 115 -7.09 5.89 1.61
N MET A 116 -7.70 5.71 0.44
CA MET A 116 -8.37 6.76 -0.33
C MET A 116 -9.52 7.42 0.44
N PHE A 117 -10.37 6.63 1.09
CA PHE A 117 -11.59 7.09 1.75
C PHE A 117 -11.35 8.20 2.79
N PRO A 118 -10.47 8.04 3.80
CA PRO A 118 -10.19 9.11 4.76
C PRO A 118 -9.57 10.35 4.12
N LEU A 119 -8.68 10.20 3.13
CA LEU A 119 -8.05 11.32 2.43
C LEU A 119 -9.06 12.17 1.66
N VAL A 120 -9.95 11.53 0.90
CA VAL A 120 -10.99 12.21 0.12
C VAL A 120 -12.00 12.86 1.06
N ARG A 121 -12.45 12.13 2.09
CA ARG A 121 -13.38 12.67 3.10
C ARG A 121 -12.81 13.92 3.78
N TYR A 122 -11.54 13.89 4.17
CA TYR A 122 -10.87 15.05 4.78
C TYR A 122 -10.85 16.25 3.83
N ARG A 123 -10.45 16.06 2.56
CA ARG A 123 -10.36 17.16 1.59
C ARG A 123 -11.71 17.76 1.23
N ILE A 124 -12.76 16.94 1.10
CA ILE A 124 -14.13 17.42 0.89
C ILE A 124 -14.60 18.24 2.10
N LYS A 125 -14.38 17.75 3.32
CA LYS A 125 -14.75 18.47 4.56
C LYS A 125 -14.04 19.82 4.67
N MET A 126 -12.77 19.88 4.28
CA MET A 126 -11.95 21.09 4.32
C MET A 126 -12.08 21.96 3.06
N LYS A 127 -12.94 21.60 2.10
CA LYS A 127 -13.18 22.30 0.82
C LYS A 127 -11.88 22.58 0.04
N ILE A 128 -10.93 21.64 0.08
CA ILE A 128 -9.64 21.79 -0.60
C ILE A 128 -9.85 21.68 -2.11
N PRO A 129 -9.39 22.65 -2.93
CA PRO A 129 -9.59 22.64 -4.37
C PRO A 129 -8.89 21.43 -5.02
N ILE A 130 -9.52 20.87 -6.05
CA ILE A 130 -9.06 19.65 -6.76
C ILE A 130 -7.63 19.80 -7.29
N LYS A 131 -7.20 21.02 -7.64
CA LYS A 131 -5.82 21.30 -8.08
C LYS A 131 -4.77 20.84 -7.06
N ASN A 132 -5.09 20.85 -5.77
CA ASN A 132 -4.21 20.46 -4.68
C ASN A 132 -4.35 18.97 -4.29
N TRP A 133 -4.97 18.17 -5.16
CA TRP A 133 -5.07 16.71 -4.97
C TRP A 133 -3.97 15.97 -5.75
N ILE A 134 -3.27 16.69 -6.64
CA ILE A 134 -2.21 16.16 -7.52
C ILE A 134 -0.81 16.57 -7.01
N ILE A 135 -0.73 17.69 -6.29
CA ILE A 135 0.51 18.34 -5.84
C ILE A 135 0.53 18.33 -4.32
#